data_AF-F8AN84-F1
#
_entry.id   AF-F8AN84-F1
#
_cell.length_a   1.000
_cell.length_b   1.000
_cell.length_c   1.000
_cell.angle_alpha   90.00
_cell.angle_beta   90.00
_cell.angle_gamma   90.00
#
_symmetry.space_group_name_H-M   'P 1'
#
loop_
_entity.id
_entity.type
_entity.pdbx_description
1 polymer ?
#
loop_
_entity_poly.entity_id
_entity_poly.type
_entity_poly.pdbx_seq_one_letter_code
_entity_poly.pdbx_strand_id
1 'polypeptide(L)'
;MKYGITETVKTIKSKIKVKDIIYDIVEKKTNAIKYFLEGQEFNQTIVFGAYLCGNYMAHALLKDSDEVILVDVYPHLKDMIVSEKITFMDSNKFNLALRNGKLNPDLIVDITGIGGISPEILSKFNPEVLIVENPKCTYDKDIFEIDNSMDRLNTGKKRGLLNTFRSSKVSKTSGTMTLTIDTVLDSCAEIKELDGVLYALPNLKYYEGILFHEKDAKKFIGEVNAPAITVSCLDEYIIPEIDRILSKNMEKINSFVVKAK
;
A
#
# COMPACT_ATOMS: atom_id res chain seq x y z
N MET A 1 -24.21 -0.02 -18.68
CA MET A 1 -25.25 0.49 -17.80
C MET A 1 -26.34 -0.56 -17.69
N LYS A 2 -26.91 -0.78 -16.50
CA LYS A 2 -28.07 -1.66 -16.31
C LYS A 2 -29.17 -0.87 -15.60
N TYR A 3 -30.42 -1.28 -15.76
CA TYR A 3 -31.50 -0.74 -14.94
C TYR A 3 -31.45 -1.32 -13.52
N GLY A 4 -32.00 -0.58 -12.57
CA GLY A 4 -32.16 -0.95 -11.18
C GLY A 4 -33.49 -1.68 -10.97
N ILE A 5 -34.25 -1.25 -9.95
CA ILE A 5 -35.55 -1.85 -9.60
C ILE A 5 -36.63 -1.62 -10.67
N THR A 6 -36.53 -0.54 -11.44
CA THR A 6 -37.38 -0.22 -12.59
C THR A 6 -36.52 0.39 -13.71
N GLU A 7 -37.07 0.55 -14.91
CA GLU A 7 -36.39 1.18 -16.06
C GLU A 7 -36.05 2.67 -15.83
N THR A 8 -36.71 3.31 -14.87
CA THR A 8 -36.42 4.70 -14.48
C THR A 8 -35.16 4.80 -13.62
N VAL A 9 -34.83 3.73 -12.88
CA VAL A 9 -33.66 3.70 -12.00
C VAL A 9 -32.51 3.02 -12.75
N LYS A 10 -31.33 3.60 -12.66
CA LYS A 10 -30.13 3.14 -13.34
C LYS A 10 -29.12 2.68 -12.32
N THR A 11 -28.38 1.64 -12.67
CA THR A 11 -27.25 1.13 -11.91
C THR A 11 -25.97 1.38 -12.69
N ILE A 12 -25.10 2.19 -12.11
CA ILE A 12 -23.81 2.60 -12.65
C ILE A 12 -22.72 1.99 -11.80
N LYS A 13 -21.65 1.51 -12.43
CA LYS A 13 -20.44 1.04 -11.76
C LYS A 13 -19.32 1.98 -12.15
N SER A 14 -18.50 2.41 -11.18
CA SER A 14 -17.32 3.21 -11.46
C SER A 14 -16.40 2.49 -12.44
N LYS A 15 -15.69 3.25 -13.29
CA LYS A 15 -14.65 2.66 -14.15
C LYS A 15 -13.42 2.34 -13.31
N ILE A 16 -13.11 3.23 -12.36
CA ILE A 16 -12.05 3.04 -11.37
C ILE A 16 -12.41 1.84 -10.49
N LYS A 17 -11.49 0.88 -10.42
CA LYS A 17 -11.57 -0.32 -9.59
C LYS A 17 -10.82 -0.13 -8.27
N VAL A 18 -11.08 -1.02 -7.31
CA VAL A 18 -10.37 -1.00 -6.02
C VAL A 18 -8.85 -1.13 -6.21
N LYS A 19 -8.42 -2.03 -7.11
CA LYS A 19 -7.01 -2.19 -7.46
C LYS A 19 -6.36 -0.92 -8.02
N ASP A 20 -7.12 -0.08 -8.75
CA ASP A 20 -6.56 1.12 -9.38
C ASP A 20 -6.23 2.17 -8.30
N ILE A 21 -7.08 2.26 -7.26
CA ILE A 21 -6.82 3.08 -6.07
C ILE A 21 -5.61 2.54 -5.29
N ILE A 22 -5.54 1.23 -5.10
CA ILE A 22 -4.38 0.57 -4.46
C ILE A 22 -3.09 0.92 -5.23
N TYR A 23 -3.09 0.76 -6.56
CA TYR A 23 -1.91 1.03 -7.38
C TYR A 23 -1.48 2.48 -7.32
N ASP A 24 -2.41 3.43 -7.38
CA ASP A 24 -2.12 4.86 -7.26
C ASP A 24 -1.45 5.20 -5.91
N ILE A 25 -1.93 4.63 -4.80
CA ILE A 25 -1.32 4.81 -3.47
C ILE A 25 0.10 4.24 -3.44
N VAL A 26 0.25 3.01 -3.94
CA VAL A 26 1.54 2.30 -3.93
C VAL A 26 2.55 3.00 -4.83
N GLU A 27 2.13 3.52 -5.98
CA GLU A 27 2.94 4.33 -6.88
C GLU A 27 3.43 5.61 -6.18
N LYS A 28 2.54 6.36 -5.52
CA LYS A 28 2.92 7.56 -4.76
C LYS A 28 3.95 7.25 -3.66
N LYS A 29 3.76 6.17 -2.90
CA LYS A 29 4.74 5.72 -1.89
C LYS A 29 6.09 5.35 -2.51
N THR A 30 6.06 4.63 -3.63
CA THR A 30 7.27 4.21 -4.34
C THR A 30 8.02 5.40 -4.91
N ASN A 31 7.31 6.38 -5.47
CA ASN A 31 7.91 7.61 -5.99
C ASN A 31 8.52 8.47 -4.87
N ALA A 32 7.91 8.50 -3.68
CA ALA A 32 8.50 9.15 -2.51
C ALA A 32 9.84 8.51 -2.10
N ILE A 33 9.92 7.17 -2.12
CA ILE A 33 11.17 6.45 -1.91
C ILE A 33 12.19 6.80 -2.99
N LYS A 34 11.83 6.70 -4.28
CA LYS A 34 12.73 7.00 -5.41
C LYS A 34 13.28 8.43 -5.35
N TYR A 35 12.43 9.39 -5.02
CA TYR A 35 12.85 10.77 -4.83
C TYR A 35 13.89 10.89 -3.71
N PHE A 36 13.68 10.21 -2.58
CA PHE A 36 14.63 10.19 -1.47
C PHE A 36 15.93 9.45 -1.80
N LEU A 37 15.91 8.46 -2.69
CA LEU A 37 17.10 7.73 -3.13
C LEU A 37 17.96 8.54 -4.10
N GLU A 38 17.42 9.61 -4.71
CA GLU A 38 18.18 10.55 -5.57
C GLU A 38 18.90 9.85 -6.75
N GLY A 39 18.37 8.72 -7.22
CA GLY A 39 18.96 7.94 -8.31
C GLY A 39 20.21 7.14 -7.91
N GLN A 40 20.48 6.98 -6.62
CA GLN A 40 21.53 6.07 -6.14
C GLN A 40 21.24 4.62 -6.56
N GLU A 41 22.26 3.94 -7.05
CA GLU A 41 22.23 2.50 -7.38
C GLU A 41 22.72 1.67 -6.19
N PHE A 42 22.22 0.43 -6.08
CA PHE A 42 22.45 -0.48 -4.96
C PHE A 42 22.86 -1.88 -5.44
N ASN A 43 23.74 -2.55 -4.71
CA ASN A 43 24.14 -3.93 -5.03
C ASN A 43 23.07 -4.92 -4.53
N GLN A 44 22.56 -4.73 -3.30
CA GLN A 44 21.57 -5.62 -2.72
C GLN A 44 20.54 -4.83 -1.92
N THR A 45 19.29 -4.91 -2.39
CA THR A 45 18.14 -4.28 -1.78
C THR A 45 17.30 -5.32 -1.04
N ILE A 46 16.98 -5.08 0.23
CA ILE A 46 16.00 -5.88 0.98
C ILE A 46 14.75 -5.04 1.26
N VAL A 47 13.59 -5.55 0.86
CA VAL A 47 12.27 -5.00 1.23
C VAL A 47 11.60 -5.95 2.22
N PHE A 48 11.26 -5.47 3.42
CA PHE A 48 10.51 -6.23 4.42
C PHE A 48 9.02 -5.90 4.36
N GLY A 49 8.18 -6.92 4.15
CA GLY A 49 6.73 -6.83 4.01
C GLY A 49 6.30 -6.87 2.54
N ALA A 50 5.62 -7.92 2.12
CA ALA A 50 5.11 -8.08 0.76
C ALA A 50 3.74 -7.42 0.58
N TYR A 51 2.85 -7.57 1.56
CA TYR A 51 1.52 -6.96 1.55
C TYR A 51 1.59 -5.50 2.01
N LEU A 52 0.96 -4.52 1.35
CA LEU A 52 0.34 -4.54 0.02
C LEU A 52 1.24 -3.87 -1.04
N CYS A 53 2.13 -2.98 -0.61
CA CYS A 53 3.02 -2.19 -1.46
C CYS A 53 4.33 -2.91 -1.82
N GLY A 54 4.76 -3.91 -1.04
CA GLY A 54 6.12 -4.44 -1.13
C GLY A 54 6.49 -5.07 -2.44
N ASN A 55 5.57 -5.83 -3.05
CA ASN A 55 5.82 -6.41 -4.37
C ASN A 55 6.04 -5.34 -5.45
N TYR A 56 5.23 -4.29 -5.46
CA TYR A 56 5.39 -3.20 -6.44
C TYR A 56 6.64 -2.37 -6.16
N MET A 57 6.93 -2.06 -4.90
CA MET A 57 8.16 -1.35 -4.50
C MET A 57 9.40 -2.14 -4.89
N ALA A 58 9.44 -3.44 -4.57
CA ALA A 58 10.52 -4.33 -4.97
C ALA A 58 10.70 -4.37 -6.49
N HIS A 59 9.60 -4.48 -7.26
CA HIS A 59 9.66 -4.44 -8.71
C HIS A 59 10.21 -3.11 -9.24
N ALA A 60 9.79 -1.99 -8.66
CA ALA A 60 10.22 -0.66 -9.07
C ALA A 60 11.69 -0.38 -8.76
N LEU A 61 12.26 -1.04 -7.74
CA LEU A 61 13.66 -0.94 -7.32
C LEU A 61 14.60 -1.83 -8.15
N LEU A 62 14.09 -2.80 -8.93
CA LEU A 62 14.91 -3.62 -9.84
C LEU A 62 15.71 -2.80 -10.87
N LYS A 63 15.31 -1.55 -11.13
CA LYS A 63 16.01 -0.67 -12.07
C LYS A 63 17.32 -0.14 -11.50
N ASP A 64 17.35 0.08 -10.19
CA ASP A 64 18.43 0.77 -9.49
C ASP A 64 19.10 -0.20 -8.48
N SER A 65 18.93 -1.52 -8.67
CA SER A 65 19.46 -2.56 -7.78
C SER A 65 19.86 -3.82 -8.55
N ASP A 66 21.06 -4.34 -8.30
CA ASP A 66 21.53 -5.59 -8.91
C ASP A 66 20.76 -6.81 -8.39
N GLU A 67 20.51 -6.87 -7.07
CA GLU A 67 19.68 -7.87 -6.42
C GLU A 67 18.56 -7.21 -5.60
N VAL A 68 17.34 -7.72 -5.75
CA VAL A 68 16.19 -7.31 -4.91
C VAL A 68 15.61 -8.54 -4.22
N ILE A 69 15.58 -8.49 -2.89
CA ILE A 69 15.05 -9.53 -2.02
C ILE A 69 13.80 -8.99 -1.33
N LEU A 70 12.67 -9.69 -1.50
CA LEU A 70 11.43 -9.41 -0.80
C LEU A 70 11.25 -10.42 0.33
N VAL A 71 11.18 -9.93 1.56
CA VAL A 71 11.07 -10.76 2.77
C VAL A 71 9.69 -10.61 3.38
N ASP A 72 9.04 -11.72 3.69
CA ASP A 72 7.77 -11.72 4.42
C ASP A 72 7.66 -12.91 5.37
N VAL A 73 6.96 -12.76 6.49
CA VAL A 73 6.73 -13.86 7.43
C VAL A 73 5.74 -14.90 6.89
N TYR A 74 4.92 -14.53 5.90
CA TYR A 74 3.89 -15.37 5.32
C TYR A 74 4.33 -15.96 3.96
N PRO A 75 4.67 -17.27 3.89
CA PRO A 75 5.23 -17.87 2.68
C PRO A 75 4.30 -17.84 1.45
N HIS A 76 2.98 -17.78 1.66
CA HIS A 76 1.98 -17.77 0.58
C HIS A 76 1.94 -16.44 -0.17
N LEU A 77 2.47 -15.34 0.40
CA LEU A 77 2.52 -14.05 -0.29
C LEU A 77 3.49 -14.04 -1.49
N LYS A 78 4.33 -15.07 -1.63
CA LYS A 78 5.11 -15.31 -2.85
C LYS A 78 4.24 -15.37 -4.10
N ASP A 79 2.98 -15.81 -3.97
CA ASP A 79 2.05 -15.98 -5.09
C ASP A 79 1.56 -14.63 -5.65
N MET A 80 1.86 -13.52 -4.97
CA MET A 80 1.60 -12.17 -5.45
C MET A 80 2.76 -11.59 -6.27
N ILE A 81 3.92 -12.26 -6.33
CA ILE A 81 5.13 -11.71 -6.96
C ILE A 81 5.02 -11.75 -8.48
N VAL A 82 5.27 -10.61 -9.11
CA VAL A 82 5.06 -10.42 -10.55
C VAL A 82 6.32 -10.61 -11.39
N SER A 83 7.50 -10.65 -10.77
CA SER A 83 8.78 -10.72 -11.46
C SER A 83 9.65 -11.84 -10.90
N GLU A 84 10.14 -12.72 -11.77
CA GLU A 84 11.09 -13.77 -11.41
C GLU A 84 12.46 -13.22 -10.98
N LYS A 85 12.74 -11.95 -11.26
CA LYS A 85 13.97 -11.27 -10.81
C LYS A 85 13.96 -10.90 -9.32
N ILE A 86 12.80 -11.00 -8.65
CA ILE A 86 12.68 -10.70 -7.23
C ILE A 86 12.87 -12.00 -6.44
N THR A 87 13.88 -12.04 -5.59
CA THR A 87 14.11 -13.19 -4.70
C THR A 87 13.18 -13.11 -3.49
N PHE A 88 12.22 -14.02 -3.37
CA PHE A 88 11.37 -14.10 -2.19
C PHE A 88 11.97 -14.97 -1.08
N MET A 89 12.00 -14.42 0.13
CA MET A 89 12.40 -15.17 1.33
C MET A 89 11.29 -15.12 2.39
N ASP A 90 10.81 -16.29 2.77
CA ASP A 90 10.08 -16.41 4.03
C ASP A 90 11.03 -16.28 5.24
N SER A 91 10.47 -16.16 6.45
CA SER A 91 11.26 -16.08 7.70
C SER A 91 12.34 -17.17 7.84
N ASN A 92 12.08 -18.40 7.40
CA ASN A 92 13.05 -19.49 7.55
C ASN A 92 14.22 -19.31 6.58
N LYS A 93 13.93 -19.01 5.31
CA LYS A 93 14.95 -18.74 4.30
C LYS A 93 15.79 -17.52 4.65
N PHE A 94 15.15 -16.44 5.08
CA PHE A 94 15.82 -15.22 5.50
C PHE A 94 16.76 -15.48 6.68
N ASN A 95 16.29 -16.15 7.74
CA ASN A 95 17.11 -16.45 8.91
C ASN A 95 18.30 -17.36 8.58
N LEU A 96 18.11 -18.33 7.68
CA LEU A 96 19.19 -19.19 7.21
C LEU A 96 20.23 -18.41 6.39
N ALA A 97 19.78 -17.53 5.47
CA ALA A 97 20.66 -16.68 4.67
C ALA A 97 21.46 -15.71 5.56
N LEU A 98 20.81 -15.13 6.57
CA LEU A 98 21.44 -14.25 7.56
C LEU A 98 22.53 -14.97 8.35
N ARG A 99 22.25 -16.17 8.89
CA ARG A 99 23.23 -16.98 9.63
C ARG A 99 24.43 -17.41 8.79
N ASN A 100 24.21 -17.62 7.50
CA ASN A 100 25.24 -18.03 6.56
C ASN A 100 26.04 -16.85 5.97
N GLY A 101 25.78 -15.61 6.41
CA GLY A 101 26.48 -14.42 5.92
C GLY A 101 26.21 -14.10 4.44
N LYS A 102 25.06 -14.52 3.91
CA LYS A 102 24.68 -14.29 2.50
C LYS A 102 23.95 -12.98 2.24
N LEU A 103 23.61 -12.25 3.31
CA LEU A 103 22.88 -10.99 3.24
C LEU A 103 23.80 -9.85 3.67
N ASN A 104 24.03 -8.91 2.76
CA ASN A 104 24.78 -7.69 3.01
C ASN A 104 24.17 -6.53 2.20
N PRO A 105 22.93 -6.13 2.52
CA PRO A 105 22.22 -5.10 1.77
C PRO A 105 22.84 -3.72 1.98
N ASP A 106 22.91 -2.94 0.91
CA ASP A 106 23.21 -1.51 0.94
C ASP A 106 21.94 -0.63 0.90
N LEU A 107 20.78 -1.20 0.55
CA LEU A 107 19.46 -0.60 0.77
C LEU A 107 18.54 -1.54 1.58
N ILE A 108 17.92 -1.00 2.62
CA ILE A 108 16.83 -1.67 3.34
C ILE A 108 15.58 -0.77 3.31
N VAL A 109 14.44 -1.36 2.97
CA VAL A 109 13.12 -0.74 3.05
C VAL A 109 12.22 -1.59 3.95
N ASP A 110 11.86 -1.08 5.13
CA ASP A 110 10.87 -1.71 6.02
C ASP A 110 9.50 -1.07 5.84
N ILE A 111 8.54 -1.85 5.35
CA ILE A 111 7.13 -1.47 5.21
C ILE A 111 6.20 -2.39 6.00
N THR A 112 6.74 -3.07 7.02
CA THR A 112 5.96 -4.02 7.83
C THR A 112 4.99 -3.34 8.80
N GLY A 113 5.19 -2.06 9.11
CA GLY A 113 4.26 -1.28 9.94
C GLY A 113 4.11 -1.79 11.38
N ILE A 114 2.92 -1.64 11.97
CA ILE A 114 2.63 -1.99 13.37
C ILE A 114 2.89 -3.49 13.62
N GLY A 115 3.63 -3.82 14.69
CA GLY A 115 3.95 -5.21 15.04
C GLY A 115 4.86 -5.93 14.04
N GLY A 116 5.49 -5.18 13.13
CA GLY A 116 6.37 -5.67 12.09
C GLY A 116 7.77 -6.09 12.56
N ILE A 117 8.76 -5.91 11.69
CA ILE A 117 10.14 -6.31 11.95
C ILE A 117 10.70 -5.64 13.21
N SER A 118 11.49 -6.38 13.97
CA SER A 118 12.06 -5.86 15.21
C SER A 118 13.34 -5.04 14.95
N PRO A 119 13.60 -3.99 15.74
CA PRO A 119 14.83 -3.20 15.63
C PRO A 119 16.12 -4.04 15.73
N GLU A 120 16.10 -5.16 16.46
CA GLU A 120 17.24 -6.07 16.63
C GLU A 120 17.58 -6.87 15.38
N ILE A 121 16.63 -7.06 14.46
CA ILE A 121 16.92 -7.67 13.16
C ILE A 121 17.62 -6.65 12.26
N LEU A 122 17.11 -5.41 12.23
CA LEU A 122 17.68 -4.33 11.41
C LEU A 122 19.10 -3.98 11.85
N SER A 123 19.39 -3.98 13.15
CA SER A 123 20.72 -3.66 13.70
C SER A 123 21.82 -4.67 13.34
N LYS A 124 21.48 -5.82 12.75
CA LYS A 124 22.45 -6.79 12.22
C LYS A 124 23.04 -6.38 10.88
N PHE A 125 22.49 -5.34 10.26
CA PHE A 125 22.92 -4.81 8.97
C PHE A 125 23.58 -3.44 9.14
N ASN A 126 24.37 -3.04 8.15
CA ASN A 126 24.98 -1.71 8.05
C ASN A 126 24.77 -1.14 6.62
N PRO A 127 23.52 -0.85 6.22
CA PRO A 127 23.22 -0.40 4.87
C PRO A 127 23.71 1.03 4.61
N GLU A 128 23.83 1.43 3.35
CA GLU A 128 24.02 2.83 3.00
C GLU A 128 22.74 3.63 3.30
N VAL A 129 21.58 3.04 2.96
CA VAL A 129 20.27 3.67 3.15
C VAL A 129 19.30 2.72 3.87
N LEU A 130 18.64 3.22 4.91
CA LEU A 130 17.51 2.57 5.58
C LEU A 130 16.28 3.46 5.46
N ILE A 131 15.18 2.92 4.95
CA ILE A 131 13.87 3.57 4.93
C ILE A 131 12.88 2.73 5.73
N VAL A 132 12.17 3.35 6.66
CA VAL A 132 11.09 2.72 7.44
C VAL A 132 9.78 3.45 7.14
N GLU A 133 8.71 2.71 6.85
CA GLU A 133 7.36 3.28 6.77
C GLU A 133 6.83 3.60 8.16
N ASN A 134 6.40 4.84 8.33
CA ASN A 134 5.59 5.24 9.48
C ASN A 134 4.15 4.78 9.26
N PRO A 135 3.62 3.80 10.03
CA PRO A 135 2.24 3.34 9.87
C PRO A 135 1.22 4.37 10.40
N LYS A 136 1.66 5.39 11.14
CA LYS A 136 0.79 6.40 11.74
C LYS A 136 0.37 7.46 10.72
N CYS A 137 -0.83 8.01 10.90
CA CYS A 137 -1.31 9.18 10.17
C CYS A 137 -1.88 10.21 11.15
N THR A 138 -3.21 10.36 11.25
CA THR A 138 -3.83 11.27 12.23
C THR A 138 -3.67 10.72 13.64
N TYR A 139 -3.52 11.62 14.62
CA TYR A 139 -3.32 11.22 16.02
C TYR A 139 -4.42 10.27 16.51
N ASP A 140 -3.97 9.17 17.09
CA ASP A 140 -4.77 8.16 17.75
C ASP A 140 -3.89 7.53 18.82
N LYS A 141 -4.34 7.57 20.08
CA LYS A 141 -3.50 7.24 21.24
C LYS A 141 -2.91 5.84 21.12
N ASP A 142 -3.74 4.85 20.85
CA ASP A 142 -3.34 3.45 20.91
C ASP A 142 -2.43 3.08 19.73
N ILE A 143 -2.72 3.64 18.53
CA ILE A 143 -1.86 3.48 17.34
C ILE A 143 -0.48 4.12 17.56
N PHE A 144 -0.44 5.27 18.24
CA PHE A 144 0.82 5.96 18.54
C PHE A 144 1.63 5.22 19.62
N GLU A 145 0.98 4.65 20.62
CA GLU A 145 1.64 3.90 21.71
C GLU A 145 2.26 2.58 21.23
N ILE A 146 1.66 1.89 20.25
CA ILE A 146 2.17 0.62 19.73
C ILE A 146 3.22 0.78 18.62
N ASP A 147 3.35 1.97 18.03
CA ASP A 147 4.33 2.22 16.98
C ASP A 147 5.76 2.28 17.51
N ASN A 148 6.68 1.62 16.81
CA ASN A 148 8.11 1.65 17.10
C ASN A 148 8.95 2.01 15.87
N SER A 149 8.39 2.76 14.91
CA SER A 149 9.07 3.09 13.64
C SER A 149 10.36 3.88 13.83
N MET A 150 10.42 4.75 14.84
CA MET A 150 11.63 5.50 15.17
C MET A 150 12.73 4.60 15.75
N ASP A 151 12.36 3.58 16.54
CA ASP A 151 13.33 2.63 17.11
C ASP A 151 13.94 1.73 16.03
N ARG A 152 13.19 1.49 14.94
CA ARG A 152 13.68 0.75 13.77
C ARG A 152 14.70 1.52 12.93
N LEU A 153 14.71 2.86 13.01
CA LEU A 153 15.70 3.71 12.33
C LEU A 153 17.04 3.77 13.09
N ASN A 154 17.55 2.60 13.49
CA ASN A 154 18.71 2.43 14.35
C ASN A 154 20.04 2.15 13.62
N THR A 155 20.01 1.96 12.30
CA THR A 155 21.20 1.68 11.47
C THR A 155 21.16 2.46 10.15
N GLY A 156 22.26 2.43 9.42
CA GLY A 156 22.42 3.01 8.10
C GLY A 156 22.90 4.47 8.09
N LYS A 157 23.63 4.85 7.03
CA LYS A 157 24.22 6.20 6.92
C LYS A 157 23.19 7.26 6.57
N LYS A 158 22.26 6.94 5.67
CA LYS A 158 21.09 7.76 5.32
C LYS A 158 19.82 7.06 5.82
N ARG A 159 19.07 7.72 6.69
CA ARG A 159 17.85 7.17 7.32
C ARG A 159 16.62 7.97 6.91
N GLY A 160 15.57 7.29 6.49
CA GLY A 160 14.34 7.90 5.98
C GLY A 160 13.09 7.33 6.64
N LEU A 161 12.17 8.19 7.03
CA LEU A 161 10.84 7.79 7.51
C LEU A 161 9.81 8.10 6.41
N LEU A 162 9.24 7.07 5.77
CA LEU A 162 8.20 7.22 4.76
C LEU A 162 6.87 7.54 5.44
N ASN A 163 6.28 8.69 5.11
CA ASN A 163 5.00 9.17 5.64
C ASN A 163 3.99 9.26 4.50
N THR A 164 2.77 8.76 4.73
CA THR A 164 1.67 8.86 3.76
C THR A 164 0.38 9.27 4.47
N PHE A 165 -0.33 10.25 3.91
CA PHE A 165 -1.53 10.83 4.51
C PHE A 165 -2.51 11.32 3.44
N ARG A 166 -3.71 11.73 3.87
CA ARG A 166 -4.71 12.38 3.00
C ARG A 166 -4.86 13.86 3.37
N SER A 167 -4.67 14.75 2.42
CA SER A 167 -4.84 16.20 2.63
C SER A 167 -6.30 16.53 2.93
N SER A 168 -6.52 17.36 3.95
CA SER A 168 -7.85 17.81 4.39
C SER A 168 -8.84 16.69 4.74
N LYS A 169 -8.35 15.48 5.04
CA LYS A 169 -9.14 14.31 5.44
C LYS A 169 -8.45 13.59 6.59
N VAL A 170 -9.22 12.77 7.32
CA VAL A 170 -8.71 11.97 8.45
C VAL A 170 -8.55 10.52 7.99
N SER A 171 -7.38 9.96 8.23
CA SER A 171 -7.09 8.53 8.12
C SER A 171 -6.28 8.11 9.33
N LYS A 172 -6.62 6.94 9.89
CA LYS A 172 -6.00 6.46 11.13
C LYS A 172 -4.58 5.95 10.94
N THR A 173 -4.31 5.34 9.79
CA THR A 173 -3.00 4.80 9.44
C THR A 173 -2.60 5.25 8.04
N SER A 174 -1.32 5.12 7.73
CA SER A 174 -0.75 5.30 6.38
C SER A 174 -0.88 4.03 5.53
N GLY A 175 -1.45 2.94 6.08
CA GLY A 175 -1.58 1.66 5.43
C GLY A 175 -2.35 1.76 4.13
N THR A 176 -1.85 1.10 3.08
CA THR A 176 -2.43 1.19 1.73
C THR A 176 -3.91 0.80 1.71
N MET A 177 -4.30 -0.22 2.48
CA MET A 177 -5.69 -0.66 2.57
C MET A 177 -6.57 0.35 3.32
N THR A 178 -6.09 0.91 4.44
CA THR A 178 -6.81 1.97 5.17
C THR A 178 -7.07 3.17 4.27
N LEU A 179 -6.04 3.66 3.56
CA LEU A 179 -6.17 4.78 2.63
C LEU A 179 -7.11 4.46 1.45
N THR A 180 -7.11 3.21 0.97
CA THR A 180 -8.04 2.75 -0.08
C THR A 180 -9.49 2.79 0.41
N ILE A 181 -9.74 2.22 1.59
CA ILE A 181 -11.07 2.19 2.21
C ILE A 181 -11.58 3.61 2.44
N ASP A 182 -10.79 4.46 3.10
CA ASP A 182 -11.19 5.84 3.41
C ASP A 182 -11.45 6.66 2.14
N THR A 183 -10.66 6.45 1.08
CA THR A 183 -10.84 7.10 -0.23
C THR A 183 -12.18 6.72 -0.86
N VAL A 184 -12.54 5.44 -0.83
CA VAL A 184 -13.82 4.97 -1.39
C VAL A 184 -15.00 5.45 -0.54
N LEU A 185 -14.90 5.39 0.79
CA LEU A 185 -15.96 5.84 1.69
C LEU A 185 -16.25 7.33 1.56
N ASP A 186 -15.22 8.17 1.53
CA ASP A 186 -15.39 9.61 1.30
C ASP A 186 -15.98 9.91 -0.09
N SER A 187 -15.56 9.16 -1.11
CA SER A 187 -16.10 9.31 -2.46
C SER A 187 -17.58 8.92 -2.52
N CYS A 188 -17.99 7.85 -1.84
CA CYS A 188 -19.40 7.48 -1.73
C CYS A 188 -20.24 8.58 -1.05
N ALA A 189 -19.69 9.22 -0.01
CA ALA A 189 -20.36 10.33 0.66
C ALA A 189 -20.57 11.52 -0.29
N GLU A 190 -19.52 11.93 -1.01
CA GLU A 190 -19.60 13.02 -2.01
C GLU A 190 -20.55 12.65 -3.19
N ILE A 191 -20.52 11.41 -3.69
CA ILE A 191 -21.39 10.96 -4.79
C ILE A 191 -22.87 10.94 -4.38
N LYS A 192 -23.17 10.58 -3.12
CA LYS A 192 -24.54 10.52 -2.62
C LYS A 192 -25.24 11.89 -2.65
N GLU A 193 -24.47 12.97 -2.64
CA GLU A 193 -24.98 14.35 -2.68
C GLU A 193 -25.31 14.85 -4.09
N LEU A 194 -25.00 14.08 -5.14
CA LEU A 194 -25.34 14.44 -6.51
C LEU A 194 -26.85 14.33 -6.78
N ASP A 195 -27.37 15.26 -7.57
CA ASP A 195 -28.78 15.28 -7.97
C ASP A 195 -29.18 13.96 -8.67
N GLY A 196 -30.33 13.43 -8.26
CA GLY A 196 -30.87 12.18 -8.81
C GLY A 196 -30.16 10.90 -8.33
N VAL A 197 -29.16 10.97 -7.45
CA VAL A 197 -28.59 9.78 -6.80
C VAL A 197 -29.49 9.30 -5.66
N LEU A 198 -29.82 8.02 -5.68
CA LEU A 198 -30.60 7.36 -4.63
C LEU A 198 -29.68 6.80 -3.54
N TYR A 199 -28.59 6.14 -3.95
CA TYR A 199 -27.54 5.65 -3.05
C TYR A 199 -26.24 5.35 -3.81
N ALA A 200 -25.13 5.38 -3.07
CA ALA A 200 -23.81 4.92 -3.51
C ALA A 200 -23.30 3.82 -2.58
N LEU A 201 -22.93 2.68 -3.16
CA LEU A 201 -22.45 1.49 -2.46
C LEU A 201 -20.94 1.35 -2.64
N PRO A 202 -20.15 1.37 -1.54
CA PRO A 202 -18.75 1.02 -1.62
C PRO A 202 -18.61 -0.49 -1.84
N ASN A 203 -17.99 -0.91 -2.93
CA ASN A 203 -17.74 -2.33 -3.20
C ASN A 203 -16.46 -2.79 -2.48
N LEU A 204 -16.46 -2.64 -1.15
CA LEU A 204 -15.35 -3.05 -0.29
C LEU A 204 -15.66 -4.39 0.39
N LYS A 205 -14.61 -5.17 0.65
CA LYS A 205 -14.67 -6.42 1.40
C LYS A 205 -13.55 -6.44 2.43
N TYR A 206 -13.56 -7.42 3.32
CA TYR A 206 -12.43 -7.67 4.21
C TYR A 206 -11.31 -8.41 3.46
N TYR A 207 -10.60 -7.69 2.59
CA TYR A 207 -9.57 -8.24 1.71
C TYR A 207 -8.38 -8.86 2.49
N GLU A 208 -8.05 -8.28 3.65
CA GLU A 208 -7.01 -8.81 4.53
C GLU A 208 -7.35 -10.22 5.03
N GLY A 209 -8.62 -10.52 5.30
CA GLY A 209 -9.04 -11.87 5.66
C GLY A 209 -8.78 -12.89 4.55
N ILE A 210 -8.95 -12.50 3.29
CA ILE A 210 -8.69 -13.37 2.14
C ILE A 210 -7.20 -13.72 2.07
N LEU A 211 -6.32 -12.73 2.29
CA LEU A 211 -4.87 -12.97 2.27
C LEU A 211 -4.41 -13.70 3.53
N PHE A 212 -4.70 -13.19 4.72
CA PHE A 212 -4.05 -13.68 5.94
C PHE A 212 -4.76 -14.86 6.60
N HIS A 213 -6.09 -14.99 6.44
CA HIS A 213 -6.85 -16.11 7.01
C HIS A 213 -7.08 -17.22 5.98
N GLU A 214 -7.59 -16.87 4.79
CA GLU A 214 -7.84 -17.87 3.73
C GLU A 214 -6.56 -18.26 2.98
N LYS A 215 -5.51 -17.42 3.03
CA LYS A 215 -4.22 -17.65 2.32
C LYS A 215 -4.39 -17.78 0.81
N ASP A 216 -5.33 -17.02 0.25
CA ASP A 216 -5.68 -17.07 -1.17
C ASP A 216 -5.36 -15.76 -1.89
N ALA A 217 -4.11 -15.63 -2.34
CA ALA A 217 -3.65 -14.49 -3.12
C ALA A 217 -4.41 -14.32 -4.45
N LYS A 218 -4.84 -15.41 -5.09
CA LYS A 218 -5.56 -15.36 -6.38
C LYS A 218 -6.97 -14.80 -6.18
N LYS A 219 -7.67 -15.25 -5.14
CA LYS A 219 -8.97 -14.70 -4.76
C LYS A 219 -8.85 -13.23 -4.39
N PHE A 220 -7.82 -12.83 -3.62
CA PHE A 220 -7.57 -11.43 -3.34
C PHE A 220 -7.44 -10.58 -4.61
N ILE A 221 -6.58 -11.00 -5.56
CA ILE A 221 -6.37 -10.31 -6.84
C ILE A 221 -7.67 -10.21 -7.64
N GLY A 222 -8.47 -11.28 -7.66
CA GLY A 222 -9.78 -11.29 -8.32
C GLY A 222 -10.76 -10.29 -7.70
N GLU A 223 -10.80 -10.23 -6.37
CA GLU A 223 -11.74 -9.40 -5.62
C GLU A 223 -11.43 -7.91 -5.70
N VAL A 224 -10.14 -7.51 -5.66
CA VAL A 224 -9.76 -6.10 -5.83
C VAL A 224 -9.94 -5.60 -7.28
N ASN A 225 -10.17 -6.49 -8.25
CA ASN A 225 -10.46 -6.13 -9.65
C ASN A 225 -11.93 -5.72 -9.89
N ALA A 226 -12.74 -5.61 -8.82
CA ALA A 226 -14.09 -5.09 -8.89
C ALA A 226 -14.12 -3.54 -8.99
N PRO A 227 -15.15 -2.95 -9.62
CA PRO A 227 -15.42 -1.50 -9.55
C PRO A 227 -15.42 -1.02 -8.11
N ALA A 228 -14.84 0.14 -7.82
CA ALA A 228 -14.78 0.66 -6.45
C ALA A 228 -16.16 1.02 -5.88
N ILE A 229 -17.05 1.58 -6.71
CA ILE A 229 -18.36 2.08 -6.29
C ILE A 229 -19.46 1.61 -7.26
N THR A 230 -20.60 1.22 -6.71
CA THR A 230 -21.85 1.03 -7.46
C THR A 230 -22.86 2.10 -7.05
N VAL A 231 -23.43 2.81 -8.01
CA VAL A 231 -24.37 3.92 -7.78
C VAL A 231 -25.74 3.57 -8.36
N SER A 232 -26.78 3.86 -7.59
CA SER A 232 -28.17 3.82 -8.04
C SER A 232 -28.67 5.25 -8.20
N CYS A 233 -29.19 5.60 -9.37
CA CYS A 233 -29.57 6.97 -9.72
C CYS A 233 -30.70 7.02 -10.76
N LEU A 234 -31.28 8.20 -10.93
CA LEU A 234 -32.27 8.49 -11.98
C LEU A 234 -31.62 9.04 -13.26
N ASP A 235 -30.51 9.75 -13.11
CA ASP A 235 -29.76 10.36 -14.21
C ASP A 235 -28.53 9.52 -14.61
N GLU A 236 -28.36 9.27 -15.92
CA GLU A 236 -27.18 8.55 -16.44
C GLU A 236 -25.98 9.45 -16.72
N TYR A 237 -26.19 10.75 -16.83
CA TYR A 237 -25.11 11.69 -17.18
C TYR A 237 -24.13 11.92 -16.03
N ILE A 238 -24.38 11.36 -14.84
CA ILE A 238 -23.48 11.44 -13.68
C ILE A 238 -22.26 10.49 -13.77
N ILE A 239 -22.17 9.62 -14.78
CA ILE A 239 -21.04 8.67 -14.91
C ILE A 239 -19.67 9.36 -14.83
N PRO A 240 -19.39 10.44 -15.60
CA PRO A 240 -18.10 11.12 -15.55
C PRO A 240 -17.83 11.74 -14.17
N GLU A 241 -18.88 12.17 -13.49
CA GLU A 241 -18.79 12.82 -12.18
C GLU A 241 -18.40 11.83 -11.08
N ILE A 242 -18.89 10.58 -11.13
CA ILE A 242 -18.50 9.50 -10.22
C ILE A 242 -16.99 9.26 -10.26
N ASP A 243 -16.42 9.08 -11.46
CA ASP A 243 -14.99 8.83 -11.62
C ASP A 243 -14.17 10.09 -11.28
N ARG A 244 -14.70 11.30 -11.53
CA ARG A 244 -14.07 12.58 -11.15
C ARG A 244 -13.97 12.72 -9.62
N ILE A 245 -15.03 12.40 -8.87
CA ILE A 245 -15.03 12.45 -7.40
C ILE A 245 -14.04 11.44 -6.82
N LEU A 246 -14.00 10.22 -7.37
CA LEU A 246 -13.01 9.20 -6.99
C LEU A 246 -11.58 9.71 -7.23
N SER A 247 -11.28 10.22 -8.42
CA SER A 247 -9.96 10.76 -8.78
C SER A 247 -9.55 11.91 -7.86
N LYS A 248 -10.45 12.85 -7.60
CA LYS A 248 -10.24 13.96 -6.65
C LYS A 248 -9.89 13.46 -5.24
N ASN A 249 -10.50 12.37 -4.77
CA ASN A 249 -10.16 11.81 -3.45
C ASN A 249 -8.85 11.01 -3.45
N MET A 250 -8.47 10.40 -4.58
CA MET A 250 -7.16 9.77 -4.77
C MET A 250 -6.03 10.81 -4.78
N GLU A 251 -6.24 11.97 -5.41
CA GLU A 251 -5.28 13.09 -5.46
C GLU A 251 -4.95 13.68 -4.07
N LYS A 252 -5.83 13.51 -3.09
CA LYS A 252 -5.57 13.95 -1.71
C LYS A 252 -4.49 13.11 -1.03
N ILE A 253 -4.17 11.93 -1.55
CA ILE A 253 -3.14 11.06 -0.98
C ILE A 253 -1.77 11.63 -1.32
N ASN A 254 -0.98 11.90 -0.28
CA ASN A 254 0.36 12.46 -0.40
C ASN A 254 1.34 11.54 0.33
N SER A 255 2.52 11.33 -0.26
CA SER A 255 3.57 10.49 0.31
C SER A 255 4.93 11.17 0.17
N PHE A 256 5.75 11.11 1.22
CA PHE A 256 7.07 11.72 1.26
C PHE A 256 7.96 11.02 2.30
N VAL A 257 9.27 11.04 2.09
CA VAL A 257 10.25 10.51 3.06
C VAL A 257 10.89 11.67 3.82
N VAL A 258 10.83 11.62 5.15
CA VAL A 258 11.53 12.57 6.02
C VAL A 258 12.89 11.99 6.39
N LYS A 259 13.96 12.74 6.14
CA LYS A 259 15.30 12.35 6.59
C LYS A 259 15.36 12.37 8.12
N ALA A 260 15.68 11.23 8.73
CA ALA A 260 15.92 11.15 10.16
C ALA A 260 17.28 11.78 10.52
N LYS A 261 17.35 12.46 11.67
CA LYS A 261 18.59 13.04 12.19
C LYS A 261 19.48 11.98 12.79
#